data_AF-A0A2T2TG35-F1
#
_entry.id   AF-A0A2T2TG35-F1
#
_cell.length_a   1.000
_cell.length_b   1.000
_cell.length_c   1.000
_cell.angle_alpha   90.00
_cell.angle_beta   90.00
_cell.angle_gamma   90.00
#
_symmetry.space_group_name_H-M   'P 1'
#
loop_
_entity.id
_entity.type
_entity.pdbx_description
1 polymer ?
#
loop_
_entity_poly.entity_id
_entity_poly.type
_entity_poly.pdbx_seq_one_letter_code
_entity_poly.pdbx_strand_id
1 'polypeptide(L)'
;MATTLTVRDVPAALHDRLQRRAEAHRRSLDREVVVLLQEAVEQSGEDEQQTAERESVIERIDRLRENGPVIHDSPAEIKRKTRKGLA
;
A
#
# COMPACT_ATOMS: atom_id res chain seq x y z
N MET A 1 2.39 21.38 -18.37
CA MET A 1 2.96 22.49 -17.58
C MET A 1 4.06 21.92 -16.71
N ALA A 2 5.27 22.47 -16.73
CA ALA A 2 6.35 22.01 -15.86
C ALA A 2 6.23 22.73 -14.51
N THR A 3 6.23 21.98 -13.42
CA THR A 3 6.18 22.52 -12.05
C THR A 3 7.58 22.42 -11.44
N THR A 4 8.07 23.52 -10.88
CA THR A 4 9.36 23.57 -10.19
C THR A 4 9.14 23.56 -8.68
N LEU A 5 9.85 22.68 -7.98
CA LEU A 5 9.84 22.60 -6.52
C LEU A 5 11.25 22.95 -6.01
N THR A 6 11.32 23.86 -5.04
CA THR A 6 12.58 24.25 -4.39
C THR A 6 12.62 23.69 -2.97
N VAL A 7 13.63 22.88 -2.67
CA VAL A 7 13.89 22.37 -1.31
C VAL A 7 14.97 23.24 -0.67
N ARG A 8 14.67 23.85 0.47
CA ARG A 8 15.63 24.66 1.25
C ARG A 8 16.23 23.82 2.38
N ASP A 9 17.38 24.25 2.86
CA ASP A 9 18.05 23.70 4.04
C ASP A 9 18.38 22.19 3.94
N VAL A 10 18.70 21.71 2.73
CA VAL A 10 19.14 20.33 2.52
C VAL A 10 20.49 20.13 3.20
N PRO A 11 20.64 19.17 4.12
CA PRO A 11 21.92 18.88 4.75
C PRO A 11 22.99 18.54 3.71
N ALA A 12 24.19 19.10 3.83
CA ALA A 12 25.28 18.89 2.86
C ALA A 12 25.57 17.40 2.61
N ALA A 13 25.59 16.59 3.67
CA ALA A 13 25.78 15.15 3.56
C ALA A 13 24.66 14.44 2.75
N LEU A 14 23.43 14.93 2.83
CA LEU A 14 22.31 14.42 2.04
C LEU A 14 22.47 14.83 0.56
N HIS A 15 22.81 16.09 0.32
CA HIS A 15 23.09 16.59 -1.03
C HIS A 15 24.20 15.76 -1.72
N ASP A 16 25.32 15.52 -1.03
CA ASP A 16 26.44 14.73 -1.57
C ASP A 16 26.06 13.26 -1.84
N ARG A 17 25.16 12.70 -1.02
CA ARG A 17 24.63 11.35 -1.25
C ARG A 17 23.75 11.32 -2.50
N LEU A 18 22.89 12.32 -2.67
CA LEU A 18 22.04 12.43 -3.86
C LEU A 18 22.86 12.64 -5.13
N GLN A 19 23.91 13.47 -5.07
CA GLN A 19 24.83 13.70 -6.18
C GLN A 19 25.53 12.41 -6.63
N ARG A 20 26.11 11.66 -5.69
CA ARG A 20 26.75 10.35 -5.99
C ARG A 20 25.77 9.34 -6.58
N ARG A 21 24.52 9.32 -6.08
CA ARG A 21 23.49 8.42 -6.60
C ARG A 21 23.07 8.81 -8.02
N ALA A 22 22.91 10.10 -8.29
CA ALA A 22 22.59 10.63 -9.62
C ALA A 22 23.68 10.25 -10.65
N GLU A 23 24.94 10.41 -10.28
CA GLU A 23 26.10 10.01 -11.10
C GLU A 23 26.10 8.49 -11.38
N ALA A 24 25.89 7.66 -10.37
CA ALA A 24 25.80 6.21 -10.53
C ALA A 24 24.67 5.79 -11.48
N HIS A 25 23.56 6.51 -11.46
CA HIS A 25 22.41 6.29 -12.35
C HIS A 25 22.52 7.02 -13.70
N ARG A 26 23.62 7.74 -13.97
CA ARG A 26 23.86 8.55 -15.18
C ARG A 26 22.71 9.51 -15.48
N ARG A 27 22.21 10.19 -14.43
CA ARG A 27 21.15 11.19 -14.54
C ARG A 27 21.56 12.48 -13.83
N SER A 28 20.90 13.59 -14.17
CA SER A 28 21.05 14.83 -13.43
C SER A 28 20.49 14.69 -12.01
N LEU A 29 20.97 15.52 -11.09
CA LEU A 29 20.49 15.57 -9.72
C LEU A 29 18.98 15.83 -9.66
N ASP A 30 18.46 16.75 -10.48
CA ASP A 30 17.02 17.04 -10.55
C ASP A 30 16.21 15.80 -10.93
N ARG A 31 16.69 15.03 -11.91
CA ARG A 31 16.01 13.81 -12.36
C ARG A 31 16.10 12.70 -11.32
N GLU A 32 17.21 12.60 -10.59
CA GLU A 32 17.34 11.71 -9.44
C GLU A 32 16.32 12.05 -8.36
N VAL A 33 16.21 13.32 -7.99
CA VAL A 33 15.26 13.78 -6.97
C VAL A 33 13.81 13.51 -7.39
N VAL A 34 13.45 13.78 -8.65
CA VAL A 34 12.11 13.48 -9.16
C VAL A 34 11.78 11.99 -9.05
N VAL A 35 12.71 11.11 -9.42
CA VAL A 35 12.47 9.65 -9.33
C VAL A 35 12.30 9.21 -7.88
N LEU A 36 13.14 9.71 -6.97
CA LEU A 36 13.00 9.42 -5.54
C LEU A 36 11.67 9.91 -4.97
N LEU A 37 11.18 11.07 -5.41
CA LEU A 37 9.88 11.58 -5.00
C LEU A 37 8.74 10.72 -5.55
N GLN A 38 8.84 10.23 -6.80
CA GLN A 38 7.85 9.30 -7.37
C GLN A 38 7.80 8.00 -6.56
N GLU A 39 8.96 7.38 -6.32
CA GLU A 39 9.06 6.14 -5.53
C GLU A 39 8.46 6.32 -4.11
N ALA A 40 8.74 7.44 -3.45
CA ALA A 40 8.21 7.71 -2.11
C ALA A 40 6.69 7.92 -2.09
N VAL A 41 6.14 8.59 -3.10
CA VAL A 41 4.69 8.82 -3.23
C VAL A 41 3.95 7.52 -3.55
N GLU A 42 4.49 6.71 -4.47
CA GLU A 42 3.91 5.41 -4.83
C GLU A 42 3.89 4.46 -3.63
N GLN A 43 4.99 4.36 -2.89
CA GLN A 43 5.06 3.54 -1.66
C GLN A 43 4.06 4.00 -0.60
N SER A 44 3.92 5.32 -0.40
CA SER A 44 2.95 5.85 0.57
C SER A 44 1.51 5.53 0.17
N GLY A 45 1.19 5.60 -1.14
CA GLY A 45 -0.12 5.22 -1.65
C GLY A 45 -0.42 3.73 -1.50
N GLU A 46 0.58 2.87 -1.70
CA GLU A 46 0.43 1.41 -1.49
C GLU A 46 0.16 1.08 -0.01
N ASP A 47 0.81 1.78 0.92
CA ASP A 47 0.61 1.60 2.37
C ASP A 47 -0.77 2.09 2.82
N GLU A 48 -1.22 3.25 2.32
CA GLU A 48 -2.57 3.78 2.57
C GLU A 48 -3.65 2.85 2.01
N GLN A 49 -3.47 2.38 0.78
CA GLN A 49 -4.41 1.46 0.13
C GLN A 49 -4.51 0.12 0.86
N GLN A 50 -3.38 -0.45 1.28
CA GLN A 50 -3.35 -1.66 2.09
C GLN A 50 -4.01 -1.47 3.45
N THR A 51 -3.82 -0.30 4.07
CA THR A 51 -4.46 0.02 5.36
C THR A 51 -5.97 0.11 5.21
N ALA A 52 -6.45 0.80 4.17
CA ALA A 52 -7.88 0.93 3.87
C ALA A 52 -8.52 -0.42 3.54
N GLU A 53 -7.82 -1.28 2.78
CA GLU A 53 -8.29 -2.63 2.48
C GLU A 53 -8.42 -3.47 3.75
N ARG A 54 -7.39 -3.45 4.62
CA ARG A 54 -7.43 -4.16 5.91
C ARG A 54 -8.58 -3.68 6.79
N GLU A 55 -8.79 -2.37 6.87
CA GLU A 55 -9.89 -1.78 7.64
C GLU A 55 -11.24 -2.23 7.09
N SER A 56 -11.42 -2.25 5.76
CA SER A 56 -12.65 -2.73 5.12
C SER A 56 -12.91 -4.23 5.39
N VAL A 57 -11.86 -5.05 5.47
CA VAL A 57 -11.97 -6.47 5.82
C VAL A 57 -12.38 -6.64 7.27
N ILE A 58 -11.79 -5.87 8.18
CA ILE A 58 -12.14 -5.90 9.61
C ILE A 58 -13.60 -5.46 9.80
N GLU A 59 -14.00 -4.35 9.19
CA GLU A 59 -15.38 -3.86 9.26
C GLU A 59 -16.37 -4.90 8.71
N ARG A 60 -16.01 -5.60 7.63
CA ARG A 60 -16.82 -6.70 7.10
C ARG A 60 -16.90 -7.87 8.09
N ILE A 61 -15.80 -8.24 8.74
CA ILE A 61 -15.79 -9.30 9.75
C ILE A 61 -16.70 -8.92 10.93
N ASP A 62 -16.61 -7.69 11.41
CA ASP A 62 -17.40 -7.23 12.55
C ASP A 62 -18.89 -7.19 12.20
N ARG A 63 -19.26 -6.71 11.01
CA ARG A 63 -20.64 -6.80 10.51
C ARG A 63 -21.17 -8.23 10.46
N LEU A 64 -20.34 -9.18 10.02
CA LEU A 64 -20.71 -10.60 10.00
C LEU A 64 -20.80 -11.21 11.40
N ARG A 65 -20.02 -10.73 12.38
CA ARG A 65 -20.14 -11.17 13.77
C ARG A 65 -21.40 -10.64 14.43
N GLU A 66 -21.77 -9.39 14.15
CA GLU A 66 -22.96 -8.76 14.71
C GLU A 66 -24.26 -9.33 14.12
N ASN A 67 -24.29 -9.54 12.80
CA ASN A 67 -25.53 -9.86 12.07
C ASN A 67 -25.56 -11.26 11.47
N GLY A 68 -24.45 -12.00 11.52
CA GLY A 68 -24.34 -13.32 10.92
C GLY A 68 -25.00 -14.40 11.78
N PRO A 69 -25.60 -15.42 11.14
CA PRO A 69 -26.10 -16.58 11.87
C PRO A 69 -24.92 -17.33 12.52
N VAL A 70 -25.07 -17.72 13.78
CA VAL A 70 -24.13 -18.65 14.41
C VAL A 70 -24.36 -20.03 13.78
N ILE A 71 -23.41 -20.47 12.96
CA ILE A 71 -23.48 -21.77 12.29
C ILE A 71 -22.73 -22.80 13.14
N HIS A 72 -23.46 -23.80 13.64
CA HIS A 72 -22.90 -24.94 14.38
C HIS A 72 -22.62 -26.17 13.50
N ASP A 73 -22.65 -26.01 12.17
CA ASP A 73 -22.44 -27.12 11.25
C ASP A 73 -21.05 -27.74 11.44
N SER A 74 -21.02 -29.05 11.55
CA SER A 74 -19.77 -29.81 11.51
C SER A 74 -19.13 -29.76 10.10
N PRO A 75 -17.81 -29.99 9.96
CA PRO A 75 -17.15 -30.04 8.66
C PRO A 75 -17.79 -31.01 7.66
N ALA A 76 -18.38 -32.12 8.16
CA ALA A 76 -19.09 -33.09 7.33
C ALA A 76 -20.45 -32.56 6.82
N GLU A 77 -21.15 -31.75 7.61
CA GLU A 77 -22.41 -31.11 7.22
C GLU A 77 -22.19 -30.01 6.19
N ILE A 78 -21.14 -29.19 6.36
CA ILE A 78 -20.76 -28.15 5.40
C ILE A 78 -20.52 -28.80 4.02
N LYS A 79 -19.66 -29.83 3.95
CA LYS A 79 -19.41 -30.58 2.70
C LYS A 79 -20.68 -31.14 2.07
N ARG A 80 -21.65 -31.56 2.88
CA ARG A 80 -22.93 -32.12 2.42
C ARG A 80 -23.83 -31.02 1.83
N LYS A 81 -23.87 -29.84 2.45
CA LYS A 81 -24.65 -28.68 2.00
C LYS A 81 -24.08 -28.09 0.70
N THR A 82 -22.76 -27.94 0.59
CA THR A 82 -22.11 -27.46 -0.64
C THR A 82 -22.36 -28.41 -1.82
N ARG A 83 -22.28 -29.73 -1.61
CA ARG A 83 -22.57 -30.74 -2.65
C ARG A 83 -24.01 -30.71 -3.14
N LYS A 84 -24.95 -30.19 -2.33
CA LYS A 84 -26.37 -30.07 -2.66
C LYS A 84 -26.77 -28.69 -3.21
N GLY A 85 -25.83 -27.73 -3.31
CA GLY A 85 -26.11 -26.37 -3.76
C GLY A 85 -26.97 -25.54 -2.80
N LEU A 86 -26.95 -25.88 -1.50
CA LEU A 86 -27.75 -25.24 -0.45
C LEU A 86 -26.95 -24.23 0.38
N ALA A 87 -25.76 -23.86 -0.08
CA ALA A 87 -24.84 -22.93 0.59
C ALA A 87 -24.78 -21.61 -0.19
#